data_AF-A0A5B7ZRU8-F1
#
_entry.id   AF-A0A5B7ZRU8-F1
#
_cell.length_a   1.000
_cell.length_b   1.000
_cell.length_c   1.000
_cell.angle_alpha   90.00
_cell.angle_beta   90.00
_cell.angle_gamma   90.00
#
_symmetry.space_group_name_H-M   'P 1'
#
loop_
_entity.id
_entity.type
_entity.pdbx_description
1 polymer ?
#
loop_
_entity_poly.entity_id
_entity_poly.type
_entity_poly.pdbx_seq_one_letter_code
_entity_poly.pdbx_strand_id
1 'polypeptide(L)' 'MSQSRPDFLSLSIAERIQLAEDIWDSIAAENPESAALTPLQLQEIQARLDAHDQDPSTAVSWEQVRSELFQRSH' A
#
# COMPACT_ATOMS: atom_id res chain seq x y z
N MET A 1 16.68 3.15 -25.21
CA MET A 1 15.70 2.13 -25.60
C MET A 1 14.39 2.49 -24.92
N SER A 2 13.39 2.98 -25.64
CA SER A 2 12.07 3.23 -25.04
C SER A 2 11.45 1.88 -24.72
N GLN A 3 11.36 1.53 -23.43
CA GLN A 3 10.62 0.34 -23.02
C GLN A 3 9.17 0.53 -23.44
N SER A 4 8.65 -0.41 -24.22
CA SER A 4 7.22 -0.48 -24.50
C SER A 4 6.52 -0.66 -23.17
N ARG A 5 5.54 0.20 -22.84
CA ARG A 5 4.70 -0.01 -21.65
C ARG A 5 4.09 -1.40 -21.79
N PRO A 6 4.28 -2.30 -20.80
CA PRO A 6 3.62 -3.59 -20.86
C PRO A 6 2.11 -3.36 -20.98
N ASP A 7 1.46 -4.09 -21.89
CA ASP A 7 0.02 -4.00 -22.04
C ASP A 7 -0.64 -4.78 -20.90
N PHE A 8 -0.73 -4.16 -19.73
CA PHE A 8 -1.32 -4.78 -18.54
C PHE A 8 -2.81 -5.06 -18.72
N LEU A 9 -3.48 -4.42 -19.69
CA LEU A 9 -4.90 -4.59 -19.93
C LEU A 9 -5.23 -5.92 -20.61
N SER A 10 -4.26 -6.57 -21.26
CA SER A 10 -4.43 -7.91 -21.82
C SER A 10 -4.41 -9.02 -20.76
N LEU A 11 -3.94 -8.73 -19.55
CA LEU A 11 -3.94 -9.65 -18.41
C LEU A 11 -5.35 -9.75 -17.80
N SER A 12 -5.69 -10.89 -17.23
CA SER A 12 -6.87 -11.03 -16.36
C SER A 12 -6.73 -10.17 -15.09
N ILE A 13 -7.83 -9.93 -14.38
CA ILE A 13 -7.79 -9.19 -13.10
C ILE A 13 -6.84 -9.86 -12.10
N ALA A 14 -6.87 -11.19 -12.01
CA ALA A 14 -6.02 -11.94 -11.10
C ALA A 14 -4.52 -11.76 -11.45
N GLU A 15 -4.17 -11.87 -12.73
CA GLU A 15 -2.78 -11.67 -13.19
C GLU A 15 -2.31 -10.23 -12.96
N ARG A 16 -3.20 -9.23 -13.09
CA ARG A 16 -2.85 -7.84 -12.76
C ARG A 16 -2.59 -7.65 -11.27
N ILE A 17 -3.37 -8.31 -10.41
CA ILE A 17 -3.15 -8.26 -8.96
C ILE A 17 -1.81 -8.91 -8.62
N GLN A 18 -1.54 -10.11 -9.17
CA GLN A 18 -0.27 -10.80 -8.94
C GLN A 18 0.92 -9.98 -9.42
N LEU A 19 0.82 -9.39 -10.62
CA LEU A 19 1.90 -8.55 -11.14
C LEU A 19 2.14 -7.31 -10.29
N ALA A 20 1.08 -6.71 -9.72
CA ALA A 20 1.23 -5.58 -8.80
C ALA A 20 1.95 -6.01 -7.50
N GLU A 21 1.67 -7.20 -6.98
CA GLU A 21 2.37 -7.80 -5.85
C GLU A 21 3.84 -8.08 -6.19
N ASP A 22 4.11 -8.75 -7.32
CA ASP A 22 5.46 -9.09 -7.77
C ASP A 22 6.34 -7.83 -7.94
N ILE A 23 5.78 -6.76 -8.53
CA ILE A 23 6.49 -5.47 -8.66
C ILE A 23 6.74 -4.85 -7.28
N TRP A 24 5.78 -4.93 -6.37
CA TRP A 24 5.92 -4.37 -5.03
C TRP A 24 7.04 -5.10 -4.26
N ASP A 25 7.08 -6.43 -4.34
CA ASP A 25 8.12 -7.26 -3.73
C ASP A 25 9.50 -6.99 -4.35
N SER A 26 9.55 -6.75 -5.67
CA SER A 26 10.83 -6.47 -6.34
C SER A 26 11.46 -5.16 -5.85
N ILE A 27 10.67 -4.13 -5.54
CA ILE A 27 11.19 -2.86 -5.00
C ILE A 27 11.91 -3.08 -3.67
N ALA A 28 11.30 -3.87 -2.77
CA ALA A 28 11.89 -4.20 -1.48
C ALA A 28 13.17 -5.05 -1.64
N ALA A 29 13.16 -5.99 -2.59
CA ALA A 29 14.31 -6.85 -2.87
C ALA A 29 15.49 -6.11 -3.53
N GLU A 30 15.20 -5.21 -4.48
CA GLU A 30 16.22 -4.48 -5.24
C GLU A 30 16.81 -3.31 -4.45
N ASN A 31 16.01 -2.67 -3.58
CA ASN A 31 16.45 -1.51 -2.81
C ASN A 31 15.95 -1.56 -1.36
N PRO A 32 16.50 -2.45 -0.53
CA PRO A 32 16.04 -2.65 0.85
C PRO A 32 16.14 -1.39 1.72
N GLU A 33 17.13 -0.53 1.44
CA GLU A 33 17.33 0.75 2.14
C GLU A 33 16.24 1.78 1.80
N SER A 34 15.54 1.64 0.66
CA SER A 34 14.48 2.57 0.26
C SER A 34 13.25 2.51 1.17
N ALA A 35 13.06 1.38 1.85
CA ALA A 35 12.00 1.18 2.83
C ALA A 35 12.51 1.28 4.29
N ALA A 36 13.79 1.58 4.50
CA ALA A 36 14.36 1.70 5.84
C ALA A 36 13.78 2.92 6.56
N LEU A 37 13.21 2.67 7.74
CA LEU A 37 12.66 3.73 8.58
C LEU A 37 13.76 4.30 9.49
N THR A 38 13.76 5.62 9.65
CA THR A 38 14.57 6.27 10.69
C THR A 38 14.08 5.86 12.08
N PRO A 39 14.94 5.90 13.11
CA PRO A 39 14.52 5.58 14.48
C PRO A 39 13.32 6.42 14.96
N LEU A 40 13.24 7.69 14.54
CA LEU A 40 12.13 8.57 14.88
C LEU A 40 10.81 8.14 14.23
N GLN A 41 10.85 7.75 12.95
CA GLN A 41 9.67 7.24 12.26
C GLN A 41 9.18 5.92 12.88
N LEU A 42 10.11 5.03 13.24
CA LEU A 42 9.77 3.77 13.89
C LEU A 42 9.13 3.99 15.26
N GLN A 43 9.66 4.94 16.04
CA GLN A 43 9.08 5.34 17.32
C GLN A 43 7.65 5.91 17.16
N GLU A 44 7.44 6.77 16.16
CA GLU A 44 6.11 7.33 15.88
C GLU A 44 5.11 6.25 15.48
N ILE A 45 5.52 5.28 14.65
CA ILE A 45 4.67 4.15 14.27
C ILE A 45 4.28 3.34 15.51
N GLN A 46 5.25 3.01 16.38
CA GLN A 46 4.96 2.27 17.61
C GLN A 46 3.99 3.04 18.51
N ALA A 47 4.20 4.34 18.69
CA ALA A 47 3.31 5.17 19.50
C ALA A 47 1.88 5.19 18.95
N ARG A 48 1.70 5.24 17.63
CA ARG A 48 0.37 5.20 16.99
C ARG A 48 -0.29 3.83 17.10
N LEU A 49 0.48 2.75 17.01
CA LEU A 49 -0.02 1.40 17.22
C LEU A 49 -0.49 1.22 18.67
N ASP A 50 0.32 1.62 19.64
CA ASP A 50 -0.04 1.55 21.06
C ASP A 50 -1.29 2.38 21.36
N ALA A 51 -1.39 3.59 20.80
CA ALA A 51 -2.57 4.44 20.95
C ALA A 51 -3.83 3.81 20.34
N HIS A 52 -3.71 3.20 19.16
CA HIS A 52 -4.81 2.48 18.52
C HIS A 52 -5.23 1.24 19.31
N ASP A 53 -4.29 0.49 19.89
CA ASP A 53 -4.61 -0.68 20.71
C ASP A 53 -5.36 -0.31 21.99
N GLN A 54 -5.08 0.88 22.55
CA GLN A 54 -5.82 1.44 23.69
C GLN A 54 -7.18 2.02 23.29
N ASP A 55 -7.27 2.63 22.11
CA ASP A 55 -8.52 3.20 21.57
C ASP A 55 -8.68 2.90 20.07
N PRO A 56 -9.24 1.73 19.72
CA PRO A 56 -9.46 1.34 18.33
C PRO A 56 -10.48 2.21 17.61
N SER A 57 -11.28 3.01 18.34
CA SER A 57 -12.29 3.89 17.74
C SER A 57 -11.67 5.06 16.96
N THR A 58 -10.37 5.29 17.14
CA THR A 58 -9.59 6.29 16.40
C THR A 58 -9.32 5.89 14.95
N ALA A 59 -9.45 4.60 14.60
CA ALA A 59 -9.31 4.13 13.23
C ALA A 59 -10.60 4.29 12.43
N VAL A 60 -10.44 4.47 11.12
CA VAL A 60 -11.55 4.46 10.16
C VAL A 60 -11.66 3.06 9.57
N SER A 61 -12.88 2.52 9.50
CA SER A 61 -13.10 1.20 8.92
C SER A 61 -12.79 1.20 7.42
N TRP A 62 -12.32 0.06 6.89
CA TRP A 62 -12.10 -0.09 5.45
C TRP A 62 -13.38 0.17 4.64
N GLU A 63 -14.55 -0.23 5.17
CA GLU A 63 -15.84 0.03 4.53
C GLU A 63 -16.10 1.53 4.37
N GLN A 64 -15.83 2.33 5.41
CA GLN A 64 -15.99 3.77 5.35
C GLN A 64 -14.99 4.40 4.35
N VAL A 65 -13.70 4.04 4.44
CA VAL A 65 -12.68 4.53 3.49
C VAL A 65 -13.07 4.20 2.05
N ARG A 66 -13.48 2.95 1.80
CA ARG A 66 -13.93 2.50 0.48
C ARG A 66 -15.15 3.29 0.02
N SER A 67 -16.14 3.49 0.88
CA SER A 67 -17.33 4.30 0.55
C SER A 67 -16.93 5.72 0.15
N GLU A 68 -16.09 6.40 0.91
CA GLU A 68 -15.64 7.77 0.62
C GLU A 68 -14.85 7.87 -0.70
N LEU A 69 -13.94 6.92 -0.96
CA LEU A 69 -13.13 6.90 -2.19
C LEU A 69 -13.96 6.70 -3.45
N PHE A 70 -14.98 5.84 -3.40
CA PHE A 70 -15.81 5.47 -4.56
C PHE A 70 -17.15 6.22 -4.63
N GLN A 71 -17.45 7.10 -3.67
CA GLN A 71 -18.62 7.99 -3.74
C GLN A 71 -18.50 9.08 -4.82
N ARG A 72 -17.29 9.40 -5.27
CA ARG A 72 -17.01 10.46 -6.26
C ARG A 72 -17.02 10.02 -7.73
N SER A 73 -17.37 8.78 -8.03
CA SER A 73 -17.37 8.25 -9.42
C SER A 73 -18.74 8.22 -10.10
N HIS A 74 -19.64 9.16 -9.78
CA HIS A 74 -20.90 9.38 -10.50
C HIS A 74 -20.90 10.70 -11.28
#